data_AF-A0A1I5S601-F1
#
_entry.id   AF-A0A1I5S601-F1
#
_cell.length_a   1.000
_cell.length_b   1.000
_cell.length_c   1.000
_cell.angle_alpha   90.00
_cell.angle_beta   90.00
_cell.angle_gamma   90.00
#
_symmetry.space_group_name_H-M   'P 1'
#
loop_
_entity.id
_entity.type
_entity.pdbx_description
1 polymer ?
#
loop_
_entity_poly.entity_id
_entity_poly.type
_entity_poly.pdbx_seq_one_letter_code
_entity_poly.pdbx_strand_id
1 'polypeptide(L)'
;MPACFINYKTNSMKISLKKFVIIFLISGFVFLGITNLILVPVNGDWFPGMNSPIAWKRTLATIIYPVKIVLVGPLAPIFNDPDPPPPIRALACALYWTVIASVLYYLISKIKMLIRKHKP
;
A
#
# COMPACT_ATOMS: atom_id res chain seq x y z
N MET A 1 -25.88 -21.79 -38.97
CA MET A 1 -25.35 -22.26 -37.67
C MET A 1 -25.12 -21.04 -36.78
N PRO A 2 -25.97 -20.76 -35.78
CA PRO A 2 -25.74 -19.62 -34.90
C PRO A 2 -24.77 -20.02 -33.78
N ALA A 3 -23.64 -19.34 -33.70
CA ALA A 3 -22.72 -19.46 -32.58
C ALA A 3 -23.41 -18.92 -31.33
N CYS A 4 -23.70 -19.82 -30.39
CA CYS A 4 -24.17 -19.52 -29.05
C CYS A 4 -23.10 -18.70 -28.31
N PHE A 5 -23.26 -17.38 -28.28
CA PHE A 5 -22.44 -16.51 -27.45
C PHE A 5 -22.79 -16.76 -25.98
N ILE A 6 -21.97 -17.53 -25.28
CA ILE A 6 -22.06 -17.66 -23.82
C ILE A 6 -21.67 -16.31 -23.22
N ASN A 7 -22.68 -15.55 -22.82
CA ASN A 7 -22.55 -14.34 -22.04
C ASN A 7 -22.12 -14.76 -20.61
N TYR A 8 -20.80 -14.90 -20.40
CA TYR A 8 -20.29 -15.20 -19.07
C TYR A 8 -20.52 -13.94 -18.19
N LYS A 9 -21.61 -13.94 -17.44
CA LYS A 9 -21.83 -12.95 -16.40
C LYS A 9 -20.82 -13.23 -15.29
N THR A 10 -19.61 -12.70 -15.42
CA THR A 10 -18.65 -12.69 -14.31
C THR A 10 -19.31 -11.94 -13.17
N ASN A 11 -19.76 -12.68 -12.16
CA ASN A 11 -19.99 -12.15 -10.82
C ASN A 11 -18.62 -11.69 -10.30
N SER A 12 -18.25 -10.48 -10.75
CA SER A 12 -17.04 -9.74 -10.43
C SER A 12 -16.95 -9.58 -8.92
N MET A 13 -15.73 -9.46 -8.39
CA MET A 13 -15.53 -9.07 -6.99
C MET A 13 -16.50 -7.91 -6.66
N LYS A 14 -17.34 -8.08 -5.65
CA LYS A 14 -18.32 -7.05 -5.22
C LYS A 14 -17.65 -5.73 -4.79
N ILE A 15 -16.32 -5.75 -4.62
CA ILE A 15 -15.50 -4.58 -4.32
C ILE A 15 -15.01 -3.98 -5.64
N SER A 16 -15.54 -2.80 -5.95
CA SER A 16 -15.01 -1.94 -7.02
C SER A 16 -13.57 -1.56 -6.72
N LEU A 17 -12.71 -1.51 -7.75
CA LEU A 17 -11.32 -1.03 -7.65
C LEU A 17 -11.25 0.33 -6.92
N LYS A 18 -12.20 1.23 -7.17
CA LYS A 18 -12.26 2.54 -6.48
C LYS A 18 -12.38 2.39 -4.97
N LYS A 19 -13.24 1.49 -4.49
CA LYS A 19 -13.41 1.22 -3.05
C LYS A 19 -12.13 0.63 -2.45
N PHE A 20 -11.46 -0.26 -3.18
CA PHE A 20 -10.19 -0.86 -2.74
C PHE A 20 -9.08 0.20 -2.60
N VAL A 21 -8.92 1.05 -3.60
CA VAL A 21 -7.92 2.14 -3.60
C VAL A 21 -8.18 3.11 -2.44
N ILE A 22 -9.44 3.52 -2.20
CA ILE A 22 -9.76 4.43 -1.09
C ILE A 22 -9.39 3.81 0.26
N ILE A 23 -9.75 2.55 0.50
CA ILE A 23 -9.40 1.85 1.75
C ILE A 23 -7.88 1.71 1.87
N PHE A 24 -7.18 1.40 0.77
CA PHE A 24 -5.73 1.29 0.76
C PHE A 24 -5.05 2.62 1.10
N LEU A 25 -5.50 3.74 0.51
CA LEU A 25 -4.98 5.07 0.79
C LEU A 25 -5.20 5.44 2.27
N ILE A 26 -6.42 5.28 2.79
CA ILE A 26 -6.73 5.56 4.20
C ILE A 26 -5.85 4.70 5.12
N SER A 27 -5.76 3.40 4.84
CA SER A 27 -4.89 2.48 5.61
C SER A 27 -3.43 2.88 5.55
N GLY A 28 -2.92 3.34 4.40
CA GLY A 28 -1.54 3.79 4.25
C GLY A 28 -1.24 5.03 5.09
N PHE A 29 -2.14 6.02 5.08
CA PHE A 29 -2.00 7.21 5.92
C PHE A 29 -2.10 6.90 7.41
N VAL A 30 -3.07 6.06 7.80
CA VAL A 30 -3.22 5.62 9.19
C VAL A 30 -1.98 4.83 9.64
N PHE A 31 -1.45 3.95 8.79
CA PHE A 31 -0.22 3.19 9.07
C PHE A 31 0.99 4.12 9.24
N LEU A 32 1.17 5.12 8.36
CA LEU A 32 2.22 6.13 8.54
C LEU A 32 2.06 6.89 9.86
N GLY A 33 0.83 7.31 10.20
CA GLY A 33 0.53 8.02 11.44
C GLY A 33 0.84 7.19 12.69
N ILE A 34 0.31 5.96 12.74
CA ILE A 34 0.51 5.04 13.87
C ILE A 34 1.99 4.68 14.02
N THR A 35 2.69 4.36 12.93
CA THR A 35 4.11 4.00 13.00
C THR A 35 4.96 5.17 13.46
N ASN A 36 4.72 6.39 12.96
CA ASN A 36 5.43 7.58 13.41
C ASN A 36 5.09 7.93 14.88
N LEU A 37 3.86 7.70 15.32
CA LEU A 37 3.45 7.92 16.72
C LEU A 37 4.13 6.94 17.68
N ILE A 38 4.22 5.66 17.32
CA ILE A 38 4.82 4.61 18.16
C ILE A 38 6.34 4.71 18.18
N LEU A 39 6.96 4.97 17.02
CA LEU A 39 8.41 4.93 16.85
C LEU A 39 9.10 6.29 17.03
N VAL A 40 8.33 7.38 17.24
CA VAL A 40 8.72 8.78 17.45
C VAL A 40 10.07 9.15 16.78
N PRO A 41 10.06 9.80 15.61
CA PRO A 41 11.29 10.15 14.92
C PRO A 41 12.12 11.13 15.76
N VAL A 42 13.30 10.71 16.17
CA VAL A 42 14.19 11.49 17.04
C VAL A 42 14.93 12.58 16.23
N ASN A 43 15.17 12.35 14.94
CA ASN A 43 15.93 13.26 14.05
C ASN A 43 15.19 13.62 12.75
N GLY A 44 13.86 13.49 12.70
CA GLY A 44 13.13 13.66 11.43
C GLY A 44 13.33 12.51 10.44
N ASP A 45 13.92 11.39 10.90
CA ASP A 45 14.11 10.20 10.08
C ASP A 45 12.78 9.62 9.64
N TRP A 46 12.66 9.37 8.33
CA TRP A 46 11.52 8.65 7.75
C TRP A 46 11.46 7.18 8.20
N PHE A 47 12.54 6.65 8.78
CA PHE A 47 12.64 5.28 9.30
C PHE A 47 13.01 5.24 10.79
N PRO A 48 12.12 5.67 11.69
CA PRO A 48 12.42 5.76 13.11
C PRO A 48 12.44 4.39 13.80
N GLY A 49 13.25 4.26 14.86
CA GLY A 49 13.23 3.14 15.81
C GLY A 49 14.21 1.98 15.57
N MET A 50 14.98 1.98 14.48
CA MET A 50 16.00 0.94 14.22
C MET A 50 17.16 0.98 15.24
N ASN A 51 17.49 2.18 15.72
CA ASN A 51 18.51 2.45 16.73
C ASN A 51 17.92 2.56 18.15
N SER A 52 16.65 2.19 18.34
CA SER A 52 16.01 2.30 19.65
C SER A 52 16.66 1.32 20.66
N PRO A 53 17.05 1.78 21.86
CA PRO A 53 17.61 0.91 22.91
C PRO A 53 16.58 -0.10 23.46
N ILE A 54 15.30 0.10 23.15
CA ILE A 54 14.19 -0.76 23.57
C ILE A 54 13.97 -1.86 22.53
N ALA A 55 14.20 -3.12 22.93
CA ALA A 55 14.18 -4.30 22.05
C ALA A 55 12.85 -4.48 21.28
N TRP A 56 11.70 -4.32 21.92
CA TRP A 56 10.40 -4.49 21.25
C TRP A 56 10.14 -3.42 20.18
N LYS A 57 10.63 -2.18 20.39
CA LYS A 57 10.56 -1.10 19.39
C LYS A 57 11.46 -1.41 18.19
N ARG A 58 12.65 -1.96 18.43
CA ARG A 58 13.58 -2.39 17.37
C ARG A 58 12.99 -3.54 16.54
N THR A 59 12.39 -4.54 17.18
CA THR A 59 11.74 -5.66 16.47
C THR A 59 10.57 -5.17 15.61
N LEU A 60 9.71 -4.30 16.15
CA LEU A 60 8.64 -3.69 15.38
C LEU A 60 9.17 -2.87 14.20
N ALA A 61 10.22 -2.06 14.43
CA ALA A 61 10.87 -1.30 13.38
C ALA A 61 11.37 -2.22 12.27
N THR A 62 12.05 -3.33 12.58
CA THR A 62 12.56 -4.29 11.59
C THR A 62 11.45 -4.94 10.75
N ILE A 63 10.29 -5.25 11.35
CA ILE A 63 9.15 -5.84 10.62
C ILE A 63 8.47 -4.80 9.72
N ILE A 64 8.33 -3.57 10.23
CA ILE A 64 7.67 -2.46 9.51
C ILE A 64 8.56 -1.91 8.40
N TYR A 65 9.88 -1.98 8.57
CA TYR A 65 10.88 -1.41 7.67
C TYR A 65 10.72 -1.82 6.19
N PRO A 66 10.64 -3.12 5.82
CA PRO A 66 10.48 -3.52 4.42
C PRO A 66 9.17 -3.00 3.81
N VAL A 67 8.08 -2.97 4.60
CA VAL A 67 6.79 -2.41 4.16
C VAL A 67 6.93 -0.91 3.92
N LYS A 68 7.59 -0.19 4.83
CA LYS A 68 7.81 1.26 4.71
C LYS A 68 8.73 1.60 3.54
N ILE A 69 9.74 0.78 3.25
CA ILE A 69 10.58 0.91 2.04
C ILE A 69 9.76 0.74 0.77
N VAL A 70 8.89 -0.26 0.69
CA VAL A 70 8.06 -0.43 -0.51
C VAL A 70 7.07 0.73 -0.68
N LEU A 71 6.51 1.25 0.42
CA LEU A 71 5.51 2.33 0.38
C LEU A 71 6.13 3.72 0.18
N VAL A 72 7.32 3.98 0.71
CA VAL A 72 7.89 5.34 0.84
C VAL A 72 9.31 5.42 0.24
N GLY A 73 9.99 4.29 0.06
CA GLY A 73 11.38 4.23 -0.42
C GLY A 73 11.60 4.87 -1.80
N PRO A 74 10.80 4.56 -2.84
CA PRO A 74 10.95 5.20 -4.16
C PRO A 74 10.63 6.70 -4.13
N LEU A 75 9.91 7.15 -3.11
CA LEU A 75 9.56 8.55 -2.88
C LEU A 75 10.58 9.27 -1.98
N ALA A 76 11.55 8.54 -1.38
CA ALA A 76 12.59 9.09 -0.53
C ALA A 76 13.39 10.25 -1.16
N PRO A 77 13.71 10.25 -2.48
CA PRO A 77 14.39 11.39 -3.11
C PRO A 77 13.54 12.66 -3.06
N ILE A 78 12.23 12.52 -3.27
CA ILE A 78 11.25 13.63 -3.22
C ILE A 78 11.07 14.12 -1.78
N PHE A 79 11.28 13.25 -0.79
CA PHE A 79 11.18 13.60 0.63
C PHE A 79 12.44 14.26 1.21
N ASN A 80 13.62 13.94 0.68
CA ASN A 80 14.90 14.51 1.10
C ASN A 80 15.19 15.88 0.48
N ASP A 81 14.41 16.26 -0.53
CA ASP A 81 14.44 17.61 -1.07
C ASP A 81 13.89 18.59 0.00
N PRO A 82 14.58 19.71 0.32
CA PRO A 82 14.19 20.61 1.40
C PRO A 82 12.92 21.42 1.11
N ASP A 83 12.57 21.63 -0.17
CA ASP A 83 11.51 22.56 -0.59
C ASP A 83 10.18 22.01 -1.15
N PRO A 84 9.89 20.70 -1.33
CA PRO A 84 8.61 20.28 -1.86
C PRO A 84 7.51 20.60 -0.84
N PRO A 85 6.53 21.45 -1.21
CA PRO A 85 5.41 21.80 -0.36
C PRO A 85 4.68 20.54 0.13
N PRO A 86 4.17 20.53 1.38
CA PRO A 86 3.44 19.39 1.95
C PRO A 86 2.34 18.79 1.04
N PRO A 87 1.58 19.58 0.25
CA PRO A 87 0.60 19.04 -0.70
C PRO A 87 1.21 18.22 -1.85
N ILE A 88 2.38 18.61 -2.35
CA ILE A 88 3.04 17.92 -3.48
C ILE A 88 3.55 16.54 -3.04
N ARG A 89 4.06 16.45 -1.81
CA ARG A 89 4.47 15.18 -1.19
C ARG A 89 3.30 14.22 -1.03
N ALA A 90 2.15 14.72 -0.55
CA ALA A 90 0.94 13.93 -0.41
C ALA A 90 0.38 13.46 -1.77
N LEU A 91 0.46 14.30 -2.80
CA LEU A 91 0.05 13.96 -4.17
C LEU A 91 0.92 12.84 -4.76
N ALA A 92 2.25 12.95 -4.63
CA ALA A 92 3.17 11.93 -5.10
C ALA A 92 2.95 10.57 -4.40
N CYS A 93 2.73 10.60 -3.07
CA CYS A 93 2.30 9.43 -2.31
C CYS A 93 0.99 8.83 -2.84
N ALA A 94 -0.04 9.65 -3.04
CA ALA A 94 -1.35 9.19 -3.49
C ALA A 94 -1.29 8.55 -4.87
N LEU A 95 -0.53 9.14 -5.81
CA LEU A 95 -0.32 8.59 -7.15
C LEU A 95 0.42 7.25 -7.09
N TYR A 96 1.54 7.19 -6.35
CA TYR A 96 2.32 5.98 -6.20
C TYR A 96 1.52 4.84 -5.54
N TRP A 97 0.81 5.14 -4.46
CA TRP A 97 -0.03 4.18 -3.76
C TRP A 97 -1.24 3.72 -4.58
N THR A 98 -1.76 4.56 -5.49
CA THR A 98 -2.82 4.16 -6.42
C THR A 98 -2.31 3.10 -7.41
N VAL A 99 -1.06 3.21 -7.88
CA VAL A 99 -0.44 2.19 -8.74
C VAL A 99 -0.27 0.88 -7.97
N ILE A 100 0.29 0.91 -6.75
CA ILE A 100 0.42 -0.28 -5.89
C ILE A 100 -0.94 -0.92 -5.65
N ALA A 101 -1.95 -0.13 -5.27
CA ALA A 101 -3.29 -0.62 -5.00
C ALA A 101 -3.90 -1.29 -6.24
N SER A 102 -3.65 -0.74 -7.43
CA SER A 102 -4.14 -1.32 -8.69
C SER A 102 -3.47 -2.66 -8.99
N VAL A 103 -2.15 -2.77 -8.80
CA VAL A 103 -1.40 -4.02 -8.96
C VAL A 103 -1.88 -5.07 -7.97
N LEU A 104 -2.06 -4.69 -6.70
CA LEU A 104 -2.53 -5.59 -5.65
C LEU A 104 -3.97 -6.05 -5.92
N TYR A 105 -4.86 -5.15 -6.32
CA TYR A 105 -6.24 -5.48 -6.72
C TYR A 105 -6.26 -6.48 -7.89
N TYR A 106 -5.39 -6.27 -8.88
CA TYR A 106 -5.26 -7.18 -10.02
C TYR A 106 -4.75 -8.56 -9.58
N LEU A 107 -3.70 -8.62 -8.74
CA LEU A 107 -3.17 -9.89 -8.21
C LEU A 107 -4.24 -10.66 -7.44
N ILE A 108 -4.95 -10.01 -6.52
CA ILE A 108 -6.01 -10.67 -5.72
C ILE A 108 -7.14 -11.13 -6.66
N SER A 109 -7.47 -10.35 -7.69
CA SER A 109 -8.47 -10.72 -8.70
C SER A 109 -8.06 -11.97 -9.47
N LYS A 110 -6.79 -12.07 -9.88
CA LYS A 110 -6.23 -13.26 -10.53
C LYS A 110 -6.24 -14.48 -9.60
N ILE A 111 -5.80 -14.33 -8.36
CA ILE A 111 -5.80 -15.41 -7.37
C ILE A 111 -7.22 -15.92 -7.12
N LYS A 112 -8.21 -15.03 -6.94
CA LYS A 112 -9.62 -15.46 -6.78
C LYS A 112 -10.16 -16.18 -8.00
N MET A 113 -9.78 -15.76 -9.21
CA MET A 113 -10.15 -16.47 -10.43
C MET A 113 -9.53 -17.88 -10.49
N LEU A 114 -8.26 -18.03 -10.11
CA LEU A 114 -7.60 -19.33 -10.03
C LEU A 114 -8.27 -20.24 -9.01
N ILE A 115 -8.56 -19.74 -7.80
CA ILE A 115 -9.25 -20.50 -6.76
C ILE A 115 -10.65 -20.93 -7.21
N ARG A 116 -11.40 -20.07 -7.90
CA ARG A 116 -12.71 -20.44 -8.45
C ARG A 116 -12.63 -21.52 -9.51
N LYS A 117 -11.59 -21.53 -10.35
CA LYS A 117 -11.40 -22.57 -11.37
C LYS A 117 -11.07 -23.94 -10.77
N HIS A 118 -10.51 -23.97 -9.56
CA HIS A 118 -10.08 -25.20 -8.89
C HIS A 118 -11.11 -25.71 -7.86
N LYS A 119 -12.30 -25.08 -7.78
CA LYS A 119 -13.40 -25.59 -6.97
C LYS A 119 -14.20 -26.58 -7.83
N PRO A 120 -14.26 -27.88 -7.46
CA PRO A 120 -15.02 -28.89 -8.20
C PRO A 120 -16.52 -28.60 -8.18
#